data_AF-A0A9P6EUC1-F1
#
_entry.id   AF-A0A9P6EUC1-F1
#
_cell.length_a   1.000
_cell.length_b   1.000
_cell.length_c   1.000
_cell.angle_alpha   90.00
_cell.angle_beta   90.00
_cell.angle_gamma   90.00
#
_symmetry.space_group_name_H-M   'P 1'
#
loop_
_entity.id
_entity.type
_entity.pdbx_description
1 polymer ?
#
loop_
_entity_poly.entity_id
_entity_poly.type
_entity_poly.pdbx_seq_one_letter_code
_entity_poly.pdbx_strand_id
1 'polypeptide(L)'
;IKDDQNSLERKLYDDREAIYTKYHDKYKVAKNKAQMIGTVVSQHEVDMMTDGFKKELQKFDHERVLPAWEGLVSRQQQELEGLHVPSMFLTGVREDRERQQQIMQVLETVVGSAKST
;
A
#
# COMPACT_ATOMS: atom_id res chain seq x y z
N ILE A 1 13.18 11.03 1.43
CA ILE A 1 11.70 11.26 1.45
C ILE A 1 10.97 10.73 0.20
N LYS A 2 11.00 11.40 -0.98
CA LYS A 2 10.15 10.99 -2.12
C LYS A 2 10.54 9.64 -2.72
N ASP A 3 11.84 9.36 -2.81
CA ASP A 3 12.33 8.07 -3.29
C ASP A 3 11.97 6.92 -2.34
N ASP A 4 11.93 7.17 -1.02
CA ASP A 4 11.49 6.19 -0.02
C ASP A 4 10.00 5.89 -0.15
N GLN A 5 9.17 6.92 -0.44
CA GLN A 5 7.75 6.73 -0.75
C GLN A 5 7.58 5.86 -1.99
N ASN A 6 8.24 6.23 -3.10
CA ASN A 6 8.15 5.50 -4.36
C ASN A 6 8.62 4.03 -4.20
N SER A 7 9.68 3.81 -3.42
CA SER A 7 10.22 2.47 -3.16
C SER A 7 9.26 1.62 -2.33
N LEU A 8 8.62 2.21 -1.30
CA LEU A 8 7.61 1.53 -0.52
C LEU A 8 6.38 1.19 -1.38
N GLU A 9 5.89 2.15 -2.17
CA GLU A 9 4.73 1.96 -3.05
C GLU A 9 4.96 0.82 -4.04
N ARG A 10 6.11 0.80 -4.73
CA ARG A 10 6.47 -0.29 -5.64
C ARG A 10 6.49 -1.64 -4.95
N LYS A 11 7.12 -1.72 -3.78
CA LYS A 11 7.19 -2.98 -3.02
C LYS A 11 5.81 -3.47 -2.60
N LEU A 12 4.96 -2.59 -2.06
CA LEU A 12 3.61 -2.96 -1.64
C LEU A 12 2.73 -3.33 -2.84
N TYR A 13 2.95 -2.70 -3.99
CA TYR A 13 2.29 -3.05 -5.24
C TYR A 13 2.69 -4.47 -5.69
N ASP A 14 3.99 -4.77 -5.76
CA ASP A 14 4.49 -6.09 -6.15
C ASP A 14 3.98 -7.19 -5.20
N ASP A 15 3.99 -6.93 -3.89
CA ASP A 15 3.47 -7.85 -2.88
C ASP A 15 1.96 -8.11 -3.07
N ARG A 16 1.19 -7.07 -3.41
CA ARG A 16 -0.25 -7.20 -3.70
C ARG A 16 -0.50 -7.96 -5.00
N GLU A 17 0.27 -7.68 -6.06
CA GLU A 17 0.20 -8.42 -7.33
C GLU A 17 0.52 -9.90 -7.16
N ALA A 18 1.42 -10.26 -6.24
CA ALA A 18 1.69 -11.65 -5.90
C ALA A 18 0.44 -12.36 -5.32
N ILE A 19 -0.37 -11.68 -4.50
CA ILE A 19 -1.63 -12.23 -3.98
C ILE A 19 -2.62 -12.45 -5.12
N TYR A 20 -2.78 -11.46 -6.01
CA TYR A 20 -3.64 -11.60 -7.19
C TYR A 20 -3.22 -12.79 -8.05
N THR A 21 -1.93 -12.86 -8.39
CA THR A 21 -1.36 -13.93 -9.21
C THR A 21 -1.59 -15.29 -8.58
N LYS A 22 -1.35 -15.44 -7.27
CA LYS A 22 -1.58 -16.67 -6.52
C LYS A 22 -3.02 -17.18 -6.64
N TYR A 23 -4.03 -16.32 -6.47
CA TYR A 23 -5.43 -16.74 -6.55
C TYR A 23 -5.90 -16.96 -7.98
N HIS A 24 -5.41 -16.15 -8.91
CA HIS A 24 -5.65 -16.35 -10.32
C HIS A 24 -5.10 -17.70 -10.81
N ASP A 25 -3.89 -18.09 -10.39
CA ASP A 25 -3.30 -19.38 -10.75
C ASP A 25 -4.03 -20.56 -10.10
N LYS A 26 -4.47 -20.42 -8.83
CA LYS A 26 -5.35 -21.41 -8.20
C LYS A 26 -6.64 -21.63 -9.01
N TYR A 27 -7.27 -20.54 -9.45
CA TYR A 27 -8.47 -20.61 -10.26
C TYR A 27 -8.20 -21.26 -11.62
N LYS A 28 -7.10 -20.90 -12.30
CA LYS A 28 -6.67 -21.54 -13.56
C LYS A 28 -6.49 -23.05 -13.40
N VAL A 29 -5.84 -23.49 -12.33
CA VAL A 29 -5.64 -24.92 -12.06
C VAL A 29 -6.99 -25.62 -11.84
N ALA A 30 -7.89 -25.05 -11.04
CA ALA A 30 -9.22 -25.61 -10.81
C ALA A 30 -10.03 -25.70 -12.11
N LYS A 31 -10.00 -24.63 -12.92
CA LYS A 31 -10.65 -24.57 -14.23
C LYS A 31 -10.12 -25.64 -15.19
N ASN A 32 -8.81 -25.78 -15.30
CA ASN A 32 -8.19 -26.80 -16.15
C ASN A 32 -8.57 -28.21 -15.71
N LYS A 33 -8.57 -28.48 -14.39
CA LYS A 33 -8.99 -29.78 -13.84
C LYS A 33 -10.46 -30.09 -14.16
N ALA A 34 -11.35 -29.13 -13.98
CA ALA A 34 -12.77 -29.32 -14.30
C ALA A 34 -12.96 -29.63 -15.80
N GLN A 35 -12.31 -28.85 -16.68
CA GLN A 35 -12.35 -29.06 -18.12
C GLN A 35 -11.84 -30.45 -18.54
N MET A 36 -10.77 -30.94 -17.91
CA MET A 36 -10.23 -32.29 -18.19
C MET A 36 -11.22 -33.41 -17.86
N ILE A 37 -12.08 -33.21 -16.87
CA ILE A 37 -13.09 -34.21 -16.42
C ILE A 37 -14.44 -33.95 -17.11
N GLY A 38 -14.53 -32.95 -17.99
CA GLY A 38 -15.76 -32.57 -18.68
C GLY A 38 -16.76 -31.84 -17.78
N THR A 39 -16.31 -31.28 -16.66
CA THR A 39 -17.12 -30.54 -15.70
C THR A 39 -16.75 -29.05 -15.68
N VAL A 40 -17.56 -28.26 -14.95
CA VAL A 40 -17.26 -26.86 -14.64
C VAL A 40 -16.79 -26.74 -13.19
N VAL A 41 -16.05 -25.68 -12.87
CA VAL A 41 -15.66 -25.38 -11.49
C VAL A 41 -16.92 -25.18 -10.66
N SER A 42 -17.00 -25.85 -9.52
CA SER A 42 -18.20 -25.76 -8.67
C SER A 42 -18.32 -24.39 -8.03
N GLN A 43 -19.56 -23.94 -7.77
CA GLN A 43 -19.80 -22.68 -7.08
C GLN A 43 -19.13 -22.66 -5.70
N HIS A 44 -19.17 -23.78 -4.97
CA HIS A 44 -18.54 -23.91 -3.67
C HIS A 44 -17.01 -23.66 -3.73
N GLU A 45 -16.33 -24.21 -4.73
CA GLU A 45 -14.89 -23.95 -4.92
C GLU A 45 -14.61 -22.49 -5.27
N VAL A 46 -15.46 -21.86 -6.10
CA VAL A 46 -15.34 -20.43 -6.43
C VAL A 46 -15.52 -19.57 -5.18
N ASP A 47 -16.50 -19.88 -4.34
CA ASP A 47 -16.77 -19.15 -3.10
C ASP A 47 -15.60 -19.31 -2.12
N MET A 48 -15.07 -20.54 -1.95
CA MET A 48 -13.89 -20.78 -1.11
C MET A 48 -12.66 -20.00 -1.58
N MET A 49 -12.40 -19.97 -2.90
CA MET A 49 -11.29 -19.20 -3.46
C MET A 49 -11.48 -17.69 -3.26
N THR A 50 -12.71 -17.21 -3.45
CA THR A 50 -13.07 -15.79 -3.28
C THR A 50 -12.93 -15.35 -1.83
N ASP A 51 -13.43 -16.14 -0.88
CA ASP A 51 -13.34 -15.84 0.55
C ASP A 51 -11.89 -15.90 1.03
N GLY A 52 -11.12 -16.88 0.56
CA GLY A 52 -9.69 -16.95 0.80
C GLY A 52 -8.97 -15.70 0.31
N PHE A 53 -9.25 -15.28 -0.92
CA PHE A 53 -8.63 -14.10 -1.53
C PHE A 53 -8.94 -12.83 -0.72
N LYS A 54 -10.21 -12.60 -0.39
CA LYS A 54 -10.64 -11.45 0.41
C LYS A 54 -9.95 -11.41 1.77
N LYS A 55 -9.90 -12.56 2.48
CA LYS A 55 -9.24 -12.66 3.78
C LYS A 55 -7.75 -12.38 3.70
N GLU A 56 -7.06 -12.94 2.70
CA GLU A 56 -5.62 -12.73 2.52
C GLU A 56 -5.31 -11.27 2.17
N LEU A 57 -6.12 -10.64 1.30
CA LEU A 57 -5.96 -9.23 0.95
C LEU A 57 -6.20 -8.31 2.14
N GLN A 58 -7.28 -8.54 2.92
CA GLN A 58 -7.54 -7.78 4.15
C GLN A 58 -6.42 -7.93 5.16
N LYS A 59 -5.90 -9.15 5.33
CA LYS A 59 -4.76 -9.41 6.21
C LYS A 59 -3.51 -8.66 5.75
N PHE A 60 -3.22 -8.69 4.45
CA PHE A 60 -2.11 -7.93 3.88
C PHE A 60 -2.26 -6.43 4.12
N ASP A 61 -3.44 -5.87 3.90
CA ASP A 61 -3.68 -4.45 4.11
C ASP A 61 -3.48 -4.05 5.58
N HIS A 62 -4.01 -4.84 6.51
CA HIS A 62 -3.94 -4.53 7.94
C HIS A 62 -2.55 -4.79 8.55
N GLU A 63 -1.90 -5.88 8.17
CA GLU A 63 -0.64 -6.32 8.82
C GLU A 63 0.62 -5.86 8.09
N ARG A 64 0.53 -5.51 6.81
CA ARG A 64 1.68 -5.06 6.01
C ARG A 64 1.55 -3.63 5.54
N VAL A 65 0.45 -3.27 4.88
CA VAL A 65 0.31 -1.95 4.24
C VAL A 65 0.25 -0.85 5.29
N LEU A 66 -0.73 -0.90 6.20
CA LEU A 66 -0.90 0.16 7.21
C LEU A 66 0.35 0.37 8.07
N PRO A 67 0.98 -0.68 8.67
CA PRO A 67 2.15 -0.47 9.52
C PRO A 67 3.37 0.05 8.74
N ALA A 68 3.54 -0.36 7.47
CA ALA A 68 4.63 0.14 6.65
C ALA A 68 4.47 1.62 6.30
N TRP A 69 3.24 2.06 6.02
CA TRP A 69 2.93 3.47 5.79
C TRP A 69 3.12 4.31 7.04
N GLU A 70 2.61 3.87 8.19
CA GLU A 70 2.81 4.55 9.49
C GLU A 70 4.29 4.67 9.84
N GLY A 71 5.07 3.61 9.63
CA GLY A 71 6.51 3.63 9.83
C GLY A 71 7.24 4.59 8.89
N LEU A 72 6.85 4.65 7.62
CA LEU A 72 7.43 5.61 6.67
C LEU A 72 7.14 7.05 7.07
N VAL A 73 5.87 7.32 7.40
CA VAL A 73 5.41 8.61 7.89
C VAL A 73 6.20 9.06 9.11
N SER A 74 6.38 8.18 10.09
CA SER A 74 7.08 8.50 11.34
C SER A 74 8.53 8.88 11.07
N ARG A 75 9.21 8.14 10.19
CA ARG A 75 10.59 8.47 9.77
C ARG A 75 10.67 9.81 9.06
N GLN A 76 9.71 10.12 8.19
CA GLN A 76 9.67 11.39 7.48
C GLN A 76 9.44 12.58 8.43
N GLN A 77 8.54 12.43 9.40
CA GLN A 77 8.34 13.44 10.44
C GLN A 77 9.64 13.70 11.21
N GLN A 78 10.34 12.64 11.63
CA GLN A 78 11.61 12.76 12.36
C GLN A 78 12.72 13.41 11.52
N GLU A 79 12.83 13.04 10.24
CA GLU A 79 13.83 13.62 9.33
C GLU A 79 13.59 15.12 9.15
N LEU A 80 12.34 15.52 8.89
CA LEU A 80 11.95 16.90 8.70
C LEU A 80 12.01 17.72 10.00
N GLU A 81 11.71 17.11 11.15
CA GLU A 81 11.94 17.69 12.48
C GLU A 81 13.43 17.97 12.70
N GLY A 82 14.31 17.02 12.36
CA GLY A 82 15.77 17.21 12.42
C GLY A 82 16.29 18.31 11.48
N LEU A 83 15.60 18.55 10.36
CA LEU A 83 15.85 19.67 9.46
C LEU A 83 15.22 20.99 9.94
N HIS A 84 14.62 21.01 11.13
CA HIS A 84 13.96 22.16 11.74
C HIS A 84 12.81 22.73 10.88
N VAL A 85 12.12 21.86 10.13
CA VAL A 85 10.93 22.26 9.39
C VAL A 85 9.84 22.67 10.38
N PRO A 86 9.22 23.86 10.22
CA PRO A 86 8.25 24.37 11.17
C PRO A 86 7.10 23.39 11.44
N SER A 87 6.72 23.27 12.71
CA SER A 87 5.60 22.44 13.18
C SER A 87 5.69 20.96 12.78
N MET A 88 6.87 20.49 12.39
CA MET A 88 7.12 19.08 12.14
C MET A 88 7.67 18.42 13.39
N PHE A 89 6.95 17.39 13.84
CA PHE A 89 7.31 16.57 14.99
C PHE A 89 6.61 15.21 14.84
N LEU A 90 7.14 14.17 15.50
CA LEU A 90 6.50 12.86 15.52
C LEU A 90 5.10 12.94 16.16
N THR A 91 4.06 12.59 15.40
CA THR A 91 2.68 12.57 15.90
C THR A 91 1.81 11.64 15.06
N GLY A 92 0.91 10.92 15.74
CA GLY A 92 -0.18 10.16 15.11
C GLY A 92 -1.54 10.85 15.18
N VAL A 93 -1.61 12.05 15.79
CA VAL A 93 -2.87 12.80 15.94
C VAL A 93 -3.29 13.38 14.61
N ARG A 94 -4.53 13.10 14.19
CA ARG A 94 -5.02 13.44 12.85
C ARG A 94 -4.92 14.94 12.55
N GLU A 95 -5.33 15.78 13.48
CA GLU A 95 -5.34 17.23 13.32
C GLU A 95 -3.92 17.79 13.14
N ASP A 96 -2.93 17.21 13.82
CA ASP A 96 -1.52 17.58 13.64
C ASP A 96 -0.98 17.08 12.30
N ARG A 97 -1.36 15.87 11.90
CA ARG A 97 -1.00 15.27 10.60
C ARG A 97 -1.52 16.12 9.43
N GLU A 98 -2.76 16.57 9.50
CA GLU A 98 -3.37 17.44 8.48
C GLU A 98 -2.61 18.78 8.38
N ARG A 99 -2.23 19.37 9.51
CA ARG A 99 -1.39 20.59 9.52
C ARG A 99 0.00 20.36 8.91
N GLN A 100 0.66 19.26 9.25
CA GLN A 100 1.97 18.91 8.68
C GLN A 100 1.90 18.69 7.16
N GLN A 101 0.81 18.08 6.66
CA GLN A 101 0.59 17.90 5.22
C GLN A 101 0.41 19.24 4.48
N GLN A 102 -0.31 20.20 5.06
CA GLN A 102 -0.46 21.54 4.49
C GLN A 102 0.89 22.26 4.38
N ILE A 103 1.75 22.15 5.40
CA ILE A 103 3.10 22.72 5.39
C ILE A 103 3.93 22.09 4.26
N MET A 104 3.87 20.76 4.11
CA MET A 104 4.58 20.06 3.02
C MET A 104 4.11 20.52 1.64
N GLN A 105 2.81 20.70 1.40
CA GLN A 105 2.29 21.19 0.12
C GLN A 105 2.82 22.59 -0.22
N VAL A 106 2.92 23.48 0.78
CA VAL A 106 3.52 24.81 0.59
C VAL A 106 5.00 24.70 0.25
N LEU A 107 5.76 23.89 1.00
CA LEU A 107 7.19 23.69 0.75
C LEU A 107 7.47 23.10 -0.63
N GLU A 108 6.67 22.11 -1.06
CA GLU A 108 6.76 21.53 -2.40
C GLU A 108 6.49 22.58 -3.48
N THR A 109 5.50 23.47 -3.28
CA THR A 109 5.19 24.55 -4.20
C THR A 109 6.33 25.57 -4.30
N VAL A 110 6.91 25.98 -3.16
CA VAL A 110 8.02 26.95 -3.13
C VAL A 110 9.28 26.37 -3.76
N VAL A 111 9.65 25.13 -3.41
CA VAL A 111 10.82 24.46 -3.99
C VAL A 111 10.62 24.13 -5.47
N GLY A 112 9.41 23.75 -5.89
CA GLY A 112 9.06 23.51 -7.29
C GLY A 112 9.13 24.80 -8.13
N SER A 113 8.70 25.93 -7.55
CA SER A 113 8.83 27.25 -8.17
C SER A 113 10.31 27.66 -8.28
N ALA A 114 11.12 27.42 -7.25
CA ALA A 114 12.55 27.74 -7.24
C ALA A 114 13.37 26.93 -8.27
N LYS A 115 12.97 25.70 -8.61
CA LYS A 115 13.61 24.89 -9.66
C LYS A 115 13.20 25.26 -11.09
N SER A 116 12.18 26.11 -11.24
CA SER A 116 11.64 26.54 -12.55
C SER A 116 12.14 27.93 -12.99
N THR A 117 13.11 28.50 -12.27
CA THR A 117 13.80 29.77 -12.55
C THR A 117 15.28 29.53 -12.63
#